data_AF-A0A4Q7V4A3-F1
#
_entry.id   AF-A0A4Q7V4A3-F1
#
_cell.length_a   1.000
_cell.length_b   1.000
_cell.length_c   1.000
_cell.angle_alpha   90.00
_cell.angle_beta   90.00
_cell.angle_gamma   90.00
#
_symmetry.space_group_name_H-M   'P 1'
#
loop_
_entity.id
_entity.type
_entity.pdbx_description
1 polymer ?
#
loop_
_entity_poly.entity_id
_entity_poly.type
_entity_poly.pdbx_seq_one_letter_code
_entity_poly.pdbx_strand_id
1 'polypeptide(L)'
;MTDATTASPDPTFRLIYRSHMRIPQEQRKAVLGEIFSVARSNNKRQNVTGALLISDEWFVQALEGDEQAVRRLYEHIASDVRHERVSVIDERLLDGRTFGRWSMAQVTEDGEPDIPLLMNRDKGGISRAARQPTTIDQDSVLDFMRGSLAES
;
A
#
# COMPACT_ATOMS: atom_id res chain seq x y z
N MET A 1 -13.02 18.61 -33.94
CA MET A 1 -12.83 19.39 -32.70
C MET A 1 -14.01 19.07 -31.81
N THR A 2 -13.86 18.08 -30.93
CA THR A 2 -14.84 17.74 -29.89
C THR A 2 -14.05 17.16 -28.73
N ASP A 3 -13.89 18.04 -27.74
CA ASP A 3 -13.80 17.79 -26.30
C ASP A 3 -13.24 16.43 -25.87
N ALA A 4 -11.92 16.39 -25.65
CA ALA A 4 -11.36 15.45 -24.70
C ALA A 4 -11.74 15.95 -23.31
N THR A 5 -12.88 15.50 -22.80
CA THR A 5 -13.28 15.66 -21.40
C THR A 5 -12.11 15.19 -20.54
N THR A 6 -11.34 16.15 -20.06
CA THR A 6 -10.24 15.91 -19.15
C THR A 6 -10.92 15.60 -17.84
N ALA A 7 -11.15 14.31 -17.56
CA ALA A 7 -11.67 13.88 -16.27
C ALA A 7 -10.73 14.45 -15.20
N SER A 8 -11.17 15.50 -14.52
CA SER A 8 -10.52 15.96 -13.30
C SER A 8 -10.38 14.72 -12.41
N PRO A 9 -9.17 14.34 -11.99
CA PRO A 9 -9.02 13.15 -11.19
C PRO A 9 -9.87 13.32 -9.92
N ASP A 10 -10.65 12.30 -9.56
CA ASP A 10 -11.52 12.38 -8.39
C ASP A 10 -10.65 12.69 -7.16
N PRO A 11 -11.00 13.73 -6.38
CA PRO A 11 -10.23 14.10 -5.20
C PRO A 11 -10.09 12.87 -4.30
N THR A 12 -8.85 12.51 -4.02
CA THR A 12 -8.48 11.27 -3.34
C THR A 12 -7.84 11.63 -2.01
N PHE A 13 -8.29 11.01 -0.93
CA PHE A 13 -7.62 11.11 0.35
C PHE A 13 -6.52 10.07 0.46
N ARG A 14 -5.33 10.48 0.91
CA ARG A 14 -4.23 9.58 1.24
C ARG A 14 -3.92 9.65 2.72
N LEU A 15 -3.74 8.48 3.34
CA LEU A 15 -3.24 8.31 4.69
C LEU A 15 -2.02 7.38 4.64
N ILE A 16 -0.90 7.83 5.18
CA ILE A 16 0.31 7.05 5.37
C ILE A 16 0.52 6.85 6.86
N TYR A 17 0.66 5.61 7.30
CA TYR A 17 0.94 5.28 8.69
C TYR A 17 2.15 4.34 8.79
N ARG A 18 2.75 4.33 9.98
CA ARG A 18 3.77 3.36 10.38
C ARG A 18 3.33 2.58 11.61
N SER A 19 3.84 1.37 11.78
CA SER A 19 3.55 0.53 12.96
C SER A 19 4.65 -0.51 13.18
N HIS A 20 4.87 -0.89 14.43
CA HIS A 20 5.87 -1.86 14.84
C HIS A 20 5.33 -3.29 14.70
N MET A 21 6.06 -4.15 14.00
CA MET A 21 5.68 -5.53 13.73
C MET A 21 5.74 -6.40 14.98
N ARG A 22 4.72 -7.26 15.17
CA ARG A 22 4.66 -8.23 16.28
C ARG A 22 4.68 -9.68 15.83
N ILE A 23 4.93 -9.91 14.54
CA ILE A 23 4.96 -11.25 13.94
C ILE A 23 6.31 -11.92 14.24
N PRO A 24 6.32 -13.12 14.87
CA PRO A 24 7.53 -13.90 15.09
C PRO A 24 8.25 -14.21 13.77
N GLN A 25 9.59 -14.20 13.80
CA GLN A 25 10.41 -14.39 12.60
C GLN A 25 10.09 -15.70 11.87
N GLU A 26 9.83 -16.79 12.59
CA GLU A 26 9.55 -18.10 12.00
C GLU A 26 8.19 -18.17 11.28
N GLN A 27 7.26 -17.28 11.62
CA GLN A 27 5.91 -17.19 11.01
C GLN A 27 5.81 -16.08 9.97
N ARG A 28 6.79 -15.17 9.93
CA ARG A 28 6.75 -13.91 9.16
C ARG A 28 6.39 -14.12 7.70
N LYS A 29 7.06 -15.03 7.00
CA LYS A 29 6.81 -15.26 5.57
C LYS A 29 5.36 -15.66 5.26
N ALA A 30 4.79 -16.56 6.06
CA ALA A 30 3.44 -17.05 5.86
C ALA A 30 2.41 -15.95 6.17
N VAL A 31 2.54 -15.31 7.34
CA VAL A 31 1.62 -14.27 7.79
C VAL A 31 1.65 -13.04 6.88
N LEU A 32 2.83 -12.63 6.40
CA LEU A 32 2.93 -11.53 5.44
C LEU A 32 2.20 -11.87 4.14
N GLY A 33 2.34 -13.08 3.61
CA GLY A 33 1.60 -13.52 2.43
C GLY A 33 0.08 -13.44 2.61
N GLU A 34 -0.42 -13.78 3.80
CA GLU A 34 -1.83 -13.64 4.16
C GLU A 34 -2.26 -12.17 4.25
N ILE A 35 -1.45 -11.31 4.91
CA ILE A 35 -1.70 -9.87 4.99
C ILE A 35 -1.85 -9.28 3.59
N PHE A 36 -0.94 -9.60 2.66
CA PHE A 36 -1.02 -9.10 1.29
C PHE A 36 -2.27 -9.58 0.56
N SER A 37 -2.61 -10.86 0.69
CA SER A 37 -3.81 -11.45 0.07
C SER A 37 -5.09 -10.76 0.57
N VAL A 38 -5.20 -10.62 1.90
CA VAL A 38 -6.36 -9.98 2.56
C VAL A 38 -6.43 -8.50 2.21
N ALA A 39 -5.31 -7.76 2.31
CA ALA A 39 -5.24 -6.35 1.98
C ALA A 39 -5.69 -6.10 0.55
N ARG A 40 -5.20 -6.88 -0.42
CA ARG A 40 -5.60 -6.72 -1.82
C ARG A 40 -7.10 -6.94 -2.04
N SER A 41 -7.66 -7.99 -1.43
CA SER A 41 -9.08 -8.31 -1.55
C SER A 41 -9.95 -7.23 -0.90
N ASN A 42 -9.61 -6.82 0.32
CA ASN A 42 -10.33 -5.80 1.07
C ASN A 42 -10.26 -4.44 0.38
N ASN A 43 -9.08 -4.05 -0.08
CA ASN A 43 -8.85 -2.77 -0.74
C ASN A 43 -9.61 -2.69 -2.06
N LYS A 44 -9.57 -3.77 -2.86
CA LYS A 44 -10.36 -3.82 -4.11
C LYS A 44 -11.85 -3.66 -3.85
N ARG A 45 -12.41 -4.30 -2.81
CA ARG A 45 -13.83 -4.19 -2.45
C ARG A 45 -14.22 -2.77 -1.99
N GLN A 46 -13.29 -2.06 -1.37
CA GLN A 46 -13.52 -0.72 -0.82
C GLN A 46 -13.04 0.41 -1.74
N ASN A 47 -12.62 0.08 -2.96
CA ASN A 47 -11.99 1.02 -3.89
C ASN A 47 -10.82 1.79 -3.24
N VAL A 48 -10.01 1.08 -2.45
CA VAL A 48 -8.77 1.60 -1.86
C VAL A 48 -7.58 1.12 -2.69
N THR A 49 -6.60 2.00 -2.88
CA THR A 49 -5.31 1.71 -3.51
C THR A 49 -4.18 2.04 -2.55
N GLY A 50 -2.95 1.66 -2.88
CA GLY A 50 -1.82 2.01 -2.03
C GLY A 50 -0.59 1.13 -2.16
N ALA A 51 0.31 1.28 -1.19
CA ALA A 51 1.56 0.55 -1.08
C ALA A 51 1.83 0.17 0.38
N LEU A 52 2.45 -0.99 0.59
CA LEU A 52 2.91 -1.50 1.88
C LEU A 52 4.40 -1.81 1.79
N LEU A 53 5.18 -1.08 2.58
CA LEU A 53 6.60 -1.27 2.79
C LEU A 53 6.81 -2.05 4.09
N ILE A 54 7.71 -3.04 4.05
CA ILE A 54 8.01 -3.91 5.17
C ILE A 54 9.51 -3.93 5.40
N SER A 55 9.89 -3.69 6.66
CA SER A 55 11.24 -3.91 7.21
C SER A 55 11.19 -5.06 8.23
N ASP A 56 12.32 -5.34 8.88
CA ASP A 56 12.39 -6.36 9.92
C ASP A 56 11.52 -6.07 11.15
N GLU A 57 11.28 -4.79 11.46
CA GLU A 57 10.58 -4.36 12.67
C GLU A 57 9.37 -3.47 12.40
N TRP A 58 9.21 -2.93 11.18
CA TRP A 58 8.19 -1.93 10.90
C TRP A 58 7.41 -2.20 9.61
N PHE A 59 6.12 -1.87 9.68
CA PHE A 59 5.27 -1.65 8.52
C PHE A 59 5.14 -0.16 8.25
N VAL A 60 5.18 0.24 6.99
CA VAL A 60 4.75 1.57 6.53
C VAL A 60 3.77 1.38 5.38
N GLN A 61 2.58 1.94 5.48
CA GLN A 61 1.53 1.73 4.47
C GLN A 61 0.89 3.05 4.06
N ALA A 62 0.79 3.24 2.75
CA ALA A 62 -0.03 4.28 2.14
C ALA A 62 -1.38 3.69 1.73
N LEU A 63 -2.47 4.35 2.08
CA LEU A 63 -3.85 4.04 1.72
C LEU A 63 -4.46 5.23 0.98
N GLU A 64 -5.08 5.00 -0.16
CA GLU A 64 -5.68 6.02 -1.00
C GLU A 64 -7.13 5.68 -1.36
N GLY A 65 -8.03 6.65 -1.26
CA GLY A 65 -9.40 6.52 -1.72
C GLY A 65 -10.34 7.58 -1.18
N ASP A 66 -11.62 7.24 -1.06
CA ASP A 66 -12.58 8.06 -0.33
C ASP A 66 -12.10 8.21 1.13
N GLU A 67 -12.16 9.43 1.68
CA GLU A 67 -11.62 9.72 3.01
C GLU A 67 -12.27 8.84 4.08
N GLN A 68 -13.59 8.66 4.05
CA GLN A 68 -14.27 7.86 5.05
C GLN A 68 -13.94 6.38 4.90
N ALA A 69 -13.82 5.87 3.68
CA ALA A 69 -13.40 4.51 3.41
C ALA A 69 -11.97 4.25 3.92
N VAL A 70 -11.04 5.16 3.65
CA VAL A 70 -9.65 5.07 4.11
C VAL A 70 -9.57 5.13 5.63
N ARG A 71 -10.26 6.07 6.29
CA ARG A 71 -10.26 6.19 7.76
C ARG A 71 -10.85 4.95 8.44
N ARG A 72 -11.99 4.42 7.96
CA ARG A 72 -12.57 3.17 8.48
C ARG A 72 -11.65 1.96 8.30
N LEU A 73 -11.01 1.86 7.14
CA LEU A 73 -10.04 0.79 6.90
C LEU A 73 -8.84 0.93 7.84
N TYR A 74 -8.32 2.14 8.02
CA TYR A 74 -7.23 2.42 8.94
C TYR A 74 -7.60 2.06 10.40
N GLU A 75 -8.79 2.41 10.88
CA GLU A 75 -9.25 2.03 12.23
C GLU A 75 -9.27 0.51 12.44
N HIS A 76 -9.75 -0.24 11.43
CA HIS A 76 -9.73 -1.70 11.47
C HIS A 76 -8.30 -2.24 11.51
N ILE A 77 -7.41 -1.69 10.67
CA ILE A 77 -6.01 -2.08 10.63
C ILE A 77 -5.32 -1.75 11.96
N ALA A 78 -5.52 -0.56 12.51
CA ALA A 78 -4.86 -0.11 13.74
C ALA A 78 -5.19 -0.96 14.98
N SER A 79 -6.26 -1.76 14.91
CA SER A 79 -6.67 -2.70 15.96
C SER A 79 -6.11 -4.12 15.76
N ASP A 80 -5.31 -4.35 14.71
CA ASP A 80 -4.79 -5.67 14.37
C ASP A 80 -3.66 -6.10 15.32
N VAL A 81 -3.77 -7.30 15.91
CA VAL A 81 -2.80 -7.80 16.90
C VAL A 81 -1.42 -8.11 16.32
N ARG A 82 -1.27 -8.12 14.99
CA ARG A 82 -0.01 -8.42 14.30
C ARG A 82 0.97 -7.24 14.30
N HIS A 83 0.55 -6.06 14.74
CA HIS A 83 1.41 -4.89 14.92
C HIS A 83 1.01 -4.06 16.16
N GLU A 84 1.82 -3.08 16.51
CA GLU A 84 1.55 -2.12 17.59
C GLU A 84 2.18 -0.76 17.26
N ARG A 85 2.10 0.21 18.19
CA ARG A 85 2.70 1.56 18.03
C ARG A 85 2.31 2.21 16.69
N VAL A 86 1.04 2.06 16.33
CA VAL A 86 0.49 2.58 15.08
C VAL A 86 0.43 4.10 15.14
N SER A 87 1.01 4.77 14.16
CA SER A 87 1.04 6.24 14.05
C SER A 87 0.86 6.67 12.62
N VAL A 88 -0.07 7.61 12.39
CA VAL A 88 -0.15 8.34 11.11
C VAL A 88 1.08 9.24 10.99
N ILE A 89 1.69 9.26 9.81
CA ILE A 89 2.88 10.07 9.48
C ILE A 89 2.62 11.08 8.36
N ASP A 90 1.59 10.86 7.54
CA ASP A 90 1.10 11.82 6.55
C ASP A 90 -0.39 11.57 6.29
N GLU A 91 -1.19 12.62 6.19
CA GLU A 91 -2.53 12.54 5.63
C GLU A 91 -2.90 13.82 4.88
N ARG A 92 -3.50 13.68 3.69
CA ARG A 92 -3.86 14.82 2.85
C ARG A 92 -4.86 14.45 1.76
N LEU A 93 -5.60 15.45 1.29
CA LEU A 93 -6.33 15.38 0.03
C LEU A 93 -5.35 15.58 -1.14
N LEU A 94 -5.54 14.80 -2.19
CA LEU A 94 -4.78 14.81 -3.44
C LEU A 94 -5.74 15.02 -4.59
N ASP A 95 -5.25 15.63 -5.66
CA ASP A 95 -6.02 15.76 -6.90
C ASP A 95 -6.27 14.38 -7.55
N GLY A 96 -5.48 13.36 -7.24
CA GLY A 96 -5.71 11.99 -7.72
C GLY A 96 -4.87 10.93 -7.01
N ARG A 97 -5.11 9.65 -7.35
CA ARG A 97 -4.40 8.50 -6.78
C ARG A 97 -2.97 8.39 -7.30
N THR A 98 -1.99 8.38 -6.42
CA THR A 98 -0.59 8.07 -6.77
C THR A 98 -0.44 6.59 -7.14
N PHE A 99 -1.19 5.71 -6.46
CA PHE A 99 -1.14 4.25 -6.65
C PHE A 99 -2.37 3.70 -7.37
N GLY A 100 -3.04 4.48 -8.22
CA GLY A 100 -4.35 4.14 -8.80
C GLY A 100 -4.43 2.81 -9.57
N ARG A 101 -3.28 2.25 -10.00
CA ARG A 101 -3.20 0.95 -10.69
C ARG A 101 -3.03 -0.24 -9.73
N TRP A 102 -2.82 0.00 -8.45
CA TRP A 102 -2.49 -1.02 -7.45
C TRP A 102 -3.43 -0.97 -6.26
N SER A 103 -4.24 -2.02 -6.09
CA SER A 103 -5.03 -2.18 -4.86
C SER A 103 -4.15 -2.23 -3.61
N MET A 104 -2.95 -2.83 -3.73
CA MET A 104 -1.86 -2.77 -2.75
C MET A 104 -0.55 -3.23 -3.40
N ALA A 105 0.46 -2.36 -3.44
CA ALA A 105 1.81 -2.68 -3.86
C ALA A 105 2.66 -3.22 -2.68
N GLN A 106 3.60 -4.14 -2.94
CA GLN A 106 4.58 -4.58 -1.95
C GLN A 106 5.93 -3.96 -2.27
N VAL A 107 6.60 -3.42 -1.25
CA VAL A 107 7.98 -2.93 -1.38
C VAL A 107 8.81 -3.54 -0.24
N THR A 108 9.98 -4.07 -0.57
CA THR A 108 10.94 -4.57 0.42
C THR A 108 12.01 -3.52 0.70
N GLU A 109 12.67 -3.64 1.84
CA GLU A 109 13.69 -2.69 2.31
C GLU A 109 14.87 -2.50 1.32
N ASP A 110 15.23 -3.54 0.57
CA ASP A 110 16.23 -3.48 -0.53
C ASP A 110 15.83 -2.57 -1.70
N GLY A 111 14.69 -1.88 -1.60
CA GLY A 111 14.27 -0.85 -2.55
C GLY A 111 13.66 -1.43 -3.82
N GLU A 112 13.71 -2.73 -4.04
CA GLU A 112 13.07 -3.41 -5.18
C GLU A 112 11.53 -3.35 -5.01
N PRO A 113 10.81 -2.57 -5.84
CA PRO A 113 9.35 -2.57 -5.81
C PRO A 113 8.86 -3.91 -6.40
N ASP A 114 8.30 -4.77 -5.56
CA ASP A 114 7.64 -5.98 -6.04
C ASP A 114 6.21 -5.61 -6.43
N ILE A 115 6.03 -5.15 -7.68
CA ILE A 115 4.70 -4.79 -8.16
C ILE A 115 4.48 -5.31 -9.57
N PRO A 116 3.46 -6.17 -9.84
CA PRO A 116 2.50 -6.87 -8.98
C PRO A 116 2.61 -8.40 -8.99
N LEU A 117 2.36 -9.05 -7.85
CA LEU A 117 1.81 -10.42 -7.81
C LEU A 117 0.40 -10.41 -8.41
N LEU A 118 0.21 -10.40 -9.74
CA LEU A 118 -1.10 -10.70 -10.32
C LEU A 118 -1.38 -12.20 -10.12
N MET A 119 -2.38 -12.52 -9.28
CA MET A 119 -2.88 -13.88 -9.16
C MET A 119 -3.53 -14.25 -10.50
N ASN A 120 -2.78 -14.92 -11.38
CA ASN A 120 -3.35 -15.53 -12.57
C ASN A 120 -4.01 -16.83 -12.10
N ARG A 121 -5.34 -16.80 -11.96
CA ARG A 121 -6.14 -17.91 -11.41
C ARG A 121 -5.92 -19.23 -12.17
N ASP A 122 -5.44 -19.15 -13.41
CA ASP A 122 -5.26 -20.31 -14.31
C ASP A 122 -3.91 -21.03 -14.21
N LYS A 123 -2.92 -20.57 -13.43
CA LYS A 123 -1.56 -21.15 -13.48
C LYS A 123 -0.84 -21.43 -12.15
N GLY A 124 -1.53 -21.53 -11.02
CA GLY A 124 -1.01 -22.19 -9.79
C GLY A 124 0.42 -21.83 -9.35
N GLY A 125 0.92 -20.64 -9.71
CA GLY A 125 2.34 -20.31 -9.63
C GLY A 125 2.53 -18.80 -9.70
N ILE A 126 3.39 -18.30 -8.83
CA ILE A 126 3.75 -16.89 -8.71
C ILE A 126 4.49 -16.48 -9.99
N SER A 127 3.84 -15.71 -10.88
CA SER A 127 4.50 -15.13 -12.05
C SER A 127 4.71 -13.63 -11.85
N ARG A 128 5.95 -13.18 -12.03
CA ARG A 128 6.35 -11.76 -12.11
C ARG A 128 5.56 -11.10 -13.23
N ALA A 129 4.55 -10.30 -12.91
CA ALA A 129 4.01 -9.37 -13.89
C ALA A 129 5.03 -8.25 -14.14
N ALA A 130 5.13 -7.84 -15.39
CA ALA A 130 6.19 -7.02 -15.94
C ALA A 130 6.59 -5.82 -15.05
N ARG A 131 7.90 -5.70 -14.78
CA ARG A 131 8.58 -4.56 -14.16
C ARG A 131 8.25 -3.28 -14.94
N GLN A 132 7.19 -2.56 -14.59
CA GLN A 132 6.99 -1.20 -15.10
C GLN A 132 7.65 -0.24 -14.11
N PRO A 133 8.43 0.73 -14.61
CA PRO A 133 9.00 1.77 -13.74
C PRO A 133 7.87 2.55 -13.06
N THR A 134 8.10 2.90 -11.81
CA THR A 134 7.27 3.81 -11.01
C THR A 134 7.26 5.21 -11.64
N THR A 135 6.22 6.00 -11.33
CA THR A 135 6.19 7.43 -11.69
C THR A 135 6.96 8.26 -10.67
N ILE A 136 7.30 9.51 -11.02
CA ILE A 136 7.99 10.45 -10.11
C ILE A 136 7.20 10.65 -8.81
N ASP A 137 5.86 10.75 -8.89
CA ASP A 137 5.01 10.88 -7.71
C ASP A 137 5.04 9.61 -6.85
N GLN A 138 5.08 8.44 -7.48
CA GLN A 138 5.21 7.17 -6.77
C GLN A 138 6.56 7.06 -6.08
N ASP A 139 7.65 7.39 -6.77
CA ASP A 139 8.99 7.40 -6.20
C ASP A 139 9.09 8.35 -5.00
N SER A 140 8.53 9.55 -5.13
CA SER A 140 8.53 10.54 -4.05
C SER A 140 7.81 10.02 -2.79
N VAL A 141 6.68 9.34 -2.96
CA VAL A 141 5.95 8.73 -1.83
C VAL A 141 6.70 7.54 -1.26
N LEU A 142 7.28 6.69 -2.11
CA LEU A 142 8.06 5.54 -1.66
C LEU A 142 9.33 5.96 -0.91
N ASP A 143 10.01 7.02 -1.35
CA ASP A 143 11.16 7.59 -0.66
C ASP A 143 10.77 8.19 0.68
N PHE A 144 9.64 8.89 0.76
CA PHE A 144 9.08 9.34 2.03
C PHE A 144 8.78 8.16 2.98
N MET A 145 8.14 7.11 2.47
CA MET A 145 7.85 5.90 3.24
C MET A 145 9.14 5.24 3.75
N ARG A 146 10.19 5.14 2.91
CA ARG A 146 11.51 4.61 3.32
C ARG A 146 12.17 5.48 4.37
N GLY A 147 12.15 6.81 4.21
CA GLY A 147 12.70 7.74 5.20
C GLY A 147 12.04 7.59 6.57
N SER A 148 10.75 7.28 6.62
CA SER A 148 10.03 7.06 7.88
C SER A 148 10.41 5.78 8.65
N LEU A 149 11.10 4.83 7.99
CA LEU A 149 11.71 3.66 8.65
C LEU A 149 13.00 4.01 9.38
N ALA A 150 13.77 4.98 8.88
CA ALA A 150 15.10 5.34 9.40
C ALA A 150 15.04 6.23 10.66
N GLU A 151 13.90 6.87 10.93
CA GLU A 151 13.72 7.72 12.11
C GLU A 151 13.19 6.91 13.31
N SER A 152 14.09 6.17 13.96
CA SER A 152 13.90 5.52 15.27
C SER A 152 15.09 5.74 16.19
#